data_AF-A0A2R4JMF0-F1
#
_entry.id   AF-A0A2R4JMF0-F1
#
_cell.length_a   1.000
_cell.length_b   1.000
_cell.length_c   1.000
_cell.angle_alpha   90.00
_cell.angle_beta   90.00
_cell.angle_gamma   90.00
#
_symmetry.space_group_name_H-M   'P 1'
#
loop_
_entity.id
_entity.type
_entity.pdbx_description
1 polymer ?
#
loop_
_entity_poly.entity_id
_entity_poly.type
_entity_poly.pdbx_seq_one_letter_code
_entity_poly.pdbx_strand_id
1 'polypeptide(L)'
;MQHEPGTLLYDPATDRFGEYQDRSGPHAMLRPVGGGREWQADPTALRPATERERLRAGVRAANARARTDGPFMLGLRRPPEPVPDCPECVELATRRAEARAAYDRSAETDADVLLRGHQRERNCPS
;
A
#
# COMPACT_ATOMS: atom_id res chain seq x y z
N MET A 1 -4.99 23.84 -27.21
CA MET A 1 -6.08 23.70 -26.23
C MET A 1 -5.49 23.93 -24.85
N GLN A 2 -6.12 24.79 -24.04
CA GLN A 2 -5.70 25.01 -22.65
C GLN A 2 -6.68 24.20 -21.78
N HIS A 3 -6.18 23.29 -20.95
CA HIS A 3 -7.01 22.55 -20.01
C HIS A 3 -7.12 23.35 -18.71
N GLU A 4 -8.23 23.19 -17.99
CA GLU A 4 -8.38 23.81 -16.67
C GLU A 4 -7.52 23.07 -15.64
N PRO A 5 -6.84 23.78 -14.73
CA PRO A 5 -6.16 23.16 -13.60
C PRO A 5 -7.07 22.21 -12.83
N GLY A 6 -6.60 20.99 -12.55
CA GLY A 6 -7.39 19.90 -11.96
C GLY A 6 -8.05 18.95 -12.96
N THR A 7 -7.96 19.21 -14.27
CA THR A 7 -8.48 18.29 -15.29
C THR A 7 -7.66 16.99 -15.31
N LEU A 8 -8.30 15.83 -15.19
CA LEU A 8 -7.60 14.55 -15.34
C LEU A 8 -7.35 14.20 -16.80
N LEU A 9 -6.07 14.16 -17.16
CA LEU A 9 -5.59 13.81 -18.50
C LEU A 9 -4.89 12.46 -18.48
N TYR A 10 -5.08 11.71 -19.56
CA TYR A 10 -4.34 10.49 -19.85
C TYR A 10 -3.17 10.81 -20.76
N ASP A 11 -1.98 10.40 -20.34
CA ASP A 11 -0.74 10.48 -21.09
C ASP A 11 -0.40 9.11 -21.70
N PRO A 12 -0.58 8.92 -23.02
CA PRO A 12 -0.27 7.67 -23.69
C PRO A 12 1.24 7.39 -23.77
N ALA A 13 2.10 8.41 -23.70
CA ALA A 13 3.54 8.22 -23.76
C ALA A 13 4.09 7.54 -22.51
N THR A 14 3.41 7.74 -21.36
CA THR A 14 3.83 7.14 -20.09
C THR A 14 2.81 6.16 -19.51
N ASP A 15 1.70 5.91 -20.20
CA ASP A 15 0.56 5.08 -19.75
C ASP A 15 0.09 5.44 -18.34
N ARG A 16 -0.05 6.75 -18.08
CA ARG A 16 -0.38 7.29 -16.75
C ARG A 16 -1.47 8.36 -16.83
N PHE A 17 -2.19 8.51 -15.71
CA PHE A 17 -3.18 9.55 -15.52
C PHE A 17 -2.63 10.63 -14.59
N GLY A 18 -2.79 11.89 -14.97
CA GLY A 18 -2.35 13.04 -14.18
C GLY A 18 -3.34 14.19 -14.21
N GLU A 19 -3.42 14.91 -13.10
CA GLU A 19 -4.14 16.17 -13.00
C GLU A 19 -3.31 17.26 -13.67
N TYR A 20 -3.92 17.98 -14.61
CA TYR A 20 -3.31 19.12 -15.25
C TYR A 20 -3.09 20.23 -14.22
N GLN A 21 -1.85 20.68 -14.06
CA GLN A 21 -1.51 21.76 -13.14
C GLN A 21 -1.39 23.09 -13.88
N ASP A 22 -0.47 23.14 -14.83
CA ASP A 22 -0.17 24.35 -15.60
C ASP A 22 0.60 23.98 -16.88
N ARG A 23 0.89 24.97 -17.73
CA ARG A 23 1.71 24.82 -18.93
C ARG A 23 3.13 25.32 -18.68
N SER A 24 4.12 24.47 -18.97
CA SER A 24 5.54 24.84 -18.94
C SER A 24 6.10 24.82 -20.37
N GLY A 25 6.11 25.99 -21.02
CA GLY A 25 6.58 26.14 -22.39
C GLY A 25 5.74 25.34 -23.40
N PRO A 26 6.34 24.44 -24.21
CA PRO A 26 5.57 23.59 -25.12
C PRO A 26 4.89 22.41 -24.42
N HIS A 27 5.21 22.13 -23.14
CA HIS A 27 4.73 20.96 -22.41
C HIS A 27 3.63 21.31 -21.41
N ALA A 28 2.73 20.36 -21.16
CA ALA A 28 1.79 20.39 -20.05
C ALA A 28 2.43 19.78 -18.80
N MET A 29 2.23 20.40 -17.63
CA MET A 29 2.67 19.87 -16.34
C MET A 29 1.53 19.05 -15.73
N LEU A 30 1.80 17.77 -15.48
CA LEU A 30 0.86 16.84 -14.88
C LEU A 30 1.33 16.40 -13.49
N ARG A 31 0.39 16.31 -12.56
CA ARG A 31 0.60 15.75 -11.22
C ARG A 31 -0.08 14.38 -11.12
N PRO A 32 0.58 13.35 -10.56
CA PRO A 32 -0.03 12.02 -10.46
C PRO A 32 -1.23 12.01 -9.50
N VAL A 33 -2.30 11.33 -9.88
CA VAL A 33 -3.40 10.97 -8.97
C VAL A 33 -2.83 10.01 -7.94
N GLY A 34 -2.62 10.46 -6.71
CA GLY A 34 -1.80 9.69 -5.77
C GLY A 34 -0.75 10.52 -5.04
N GLY A 35 -0.37 11.67 -5.58
CA GLY A 35 0.86 12.33 -5.19
C GLY A 35 2.08 11.63 -5.81
N GLY A 36 3.24 12.26 -5.67
CA GLY A 36 4.48 11.85 -6.35
C GLY A 36 5.01 12.94 -7.27
N ARG A 37 6.06 12.62 -8.03
CA ARG A 37 6.79 13.59 -8.86
C ARG A 37 5.94 14.01 -10.06
N GLU A 38 5.75 15.32 -10.21
CA GLU A 38 5.15 15.94 -11.39
C GLU A 38 5.98 15.61 -12.64
N TRP A 39 5.31 15.50 -13.79
CA TRP A 39 5.99 15.26 -15.06
C TRP A 39 5.45 16.14 -16.18
N GLN A 40 6.32 16.39 -17.16
CA GLN A 40 5.98 17.11 -18.37
C GLN A 40 5.45 16.11 -19.41
N ALA A 41 4.34 16.47 -20.05
CA ALA A 41 3.72 15.69 -21.12
C ALA A 41 3.45 16.57 -22.34
N ASP A 42 3.41 15.95 -23.52
CA ASP A 42 3.06 16.65 -24.76
C ASP A 42 1.54 16.95 -24.77
N PRO A 43 1.12 18.22 -24.73
CA PRO A 43 -0.30 18.60 -24.68
C PRO A 43 -1.10 18.14 -25.90
N THR A 44 -0.44 17.81 -27.02
CA THR A 44 -1.11 17.29 -28.23
C THR A 44 -1.39 15.79 -28.16
N ALA A 45 -0.62 15.06 -27.36
CA ALA A 45 -0.83 13.63 -27.12
C ALA A 45 -1.79 13.36 -25.95
N LEU A 46 -2.06 14.36 -25.11
CA LEU A 46 -2.97 14.24 -23.97
C LEU A 46 -4.41 14.15 -24.44
N ARG A 47 -5.14 13.19 -23.86
CA ARG A 47 -6.61 13.14 -23.99
C ARG A 47 -7.29 13.27 -22.64
N PRO A 48 -8.49 13.87 -22.58
CA PRO A 48 -9.34 13.78 -21.41
C PRO A 48 -9.58 12.31 -21.04
N ALA A 49 -9.37 11.98 -19.77
CA ALA A 49 -9.71 10.66 -19.27
C ALA A 49 -11.23 10.47 -19.27
N THR A 50 -11.71 9.31 -19.74
CA THR A 50 -13.13 8.97 -19.60
C THR A 50 -13.48 8.80 -18.12
N GLU A 51 -14.76 8.96 -17.75
CA GLU A 51 -15.19 8.84 -16.35
C GLU A 51 -14.81 7.50 -15.71
N ARG A 52 -14.92 6.41 -16.47
CA ARG A 52 -14.52 5.07 -16.03
C ARG A 52 -13.01 4.96 -15.79
N GLU A 53 -12.21 5.65 -16.61
CA GLU A 53 -10.76 5.71 -16.45
C GLU A 53 -10.36 6.57 -15.26
N ARG A 54 -11.05 7.70 -15.03
CA ARG A 54 -10.86 8.53 -13.82
C ARG A 54 -11.12 7.71 -12.55
N LEU A 55 -12.23 6.98 -12.51
CA LEU A 55 -12.56 6.10 -11.38
C LEU A 55 -11.51 5.00 -11.18
N ARG A 56 -11.07 4.34 -12.26
CA ARG A 56 -10.02 3.31 -12.18
C ARG A 56 -8.68 3.87 -11.72
N ALA A 57 -8.28 5.04 -12.20
CA ALA A 57 -7.06 5.70 -11.79
C ALA A 57 -7.11 6.08 -10.30
N GLY A 58 -8.24 6.65 -9.84
CA GLY A 58 -8.48 6.98 -8.44
C GLY A 58 -8.41 5.74 -7.53
N VAL A 59 -9.12 4.66 -7.89
CA VAL A 59 -9.09 3.40 -7.13
C VAL A 59 -7.68 2.78 -7.12
N ARG A 60 -6.98 2.79 -8.25
CA ARG A 60 -5.60 2.25 -8.34
C ARG A 60 -4.64 3.05 -7.47
N ALA A 61 -4.78 4.38 -7.45
CA ALA A 61 -3.99 5.28 -6.60
C ALA A 61 -4.29 5.06 -5.12
N ALA A 62 -5.57 4.98 -4.74
CA ALA A 62 -5.98 4.68 -3.37
C ALA A 62 -5.44 3.31 -2.90
N ASN A 63 -5.56 2.28 -3.74
CA ASN A 63 -5.02 0.94 -3.46
C ASN A 63 -3.47 0.91 -3.42
N ALA A 64 -2.79 1.79 -4.16
CA ALA A 64 -1.34 1.91 -4.09
C ALA A 64 -0.91 2.55 -2.77
N ARG A 65 -1.53 3.68 -2.38
CA ARG A 65 -1.31 4.33 -1.08
C ARG A 65 -1.62 3.40 0.09
N ALA A 66 -2.74 2.69 0.05
CA ALA A 66 -3.10 1.71 1.07
C ALA A 66 -2.08 0.56 1.18
N ARG A 67 -1.27 0.29 0.15
CA ARG A 67 -0.19 -0.71 0.20
C ARG A 67 1.13 -0.15 0.69
N THR A 68 1.41 1.13 0.48
CA THR A 68 2.64 1.81 0.96
C THR A 68 2.51 2.33 2.38
N ASP A 69 1.32 2.85 2.73
CA ASP A 69 0.97 3.37 4.06
C ASP A 69 0.31 2.29 4.93
N GLY A 70 -0.19 1.23 4.29
CA GLY A 70 -0.75 0.04 4.92
C GLY A 70 0.15 -0.66 5.93
N PRO A 71 1.49 -0.72 5.80
CA PRO A 71 2.33 -1.34 6.82
C PRO A 71 2.23 -0.60 8.17
N PHE A 72 1.92 0.70 8.17
CA PHE A 72 1.75 1.47 9.41
C PHE A 72 0.34 1.30 10.01
N MET A 73 -0.70 1.22 9.16
CA MET A 73 -2.11 1.08 9.61
C MET A 73 -2.56 -0.36 9.86
N LEU A 74 -2.05 -1.35 9.10
CA LEU A 74 -2.40 -2.77 9.22
C LEU A 74 -1.46 -3.55 10.15
N GLY A 75 -0.44 -2.90 10.73
CA GLY A 75 0.40 -3.53 11.75
C GLY A 75 0.96 -4.89 11.33
N LEU A 76 1.26 -5.09 10.04
CA LEU A 76 1.95 -6.27 9.50
C LEU A 76 3.42 -6.24 9.98
N ARG A 77 3.61 -6.19 11.30
CA ARG A 77 4.86 -6.52 11.94
C ARG A 77 5.15 -7.96 11.56
N ARG A 78 6.38 -8.22 11.13
CA ARG A 78 6.88 -9.60 10.93
C ARG A 78 6.42 -10.45 12.14
N PRO A 79 5.72 -11.57 11.90
CA PRO A 79 5.28 -12.44 12.98
C PRO A 79 6.49 -12.79 13.87
N PRO A 80 6.34 -12.74 15.20
CA PRO A 80 7.44 -13.01 16.11
C PRO A 80 7.88 -14.47 15.96
N GLU A 81 9.20 -14.71 15.96
CA GLU A 81 9.80 -16.03 15.81
C GLU A 81 9.97 -16.67 17.19
N PRO A 82 9.65 -17.98 17.36
CA PRO A 82 9.83 -18.67 18.63
C PRO A 82 11.32 -18.84 18.96
N VAL A 83 11.68 -18.76 20.24
CA VAL A 83 13.03 -19.14 20.71
C VAL A 83 13.11 -20.68 20.69
N PRO A 84 14.14 -21.29 20.06
CA PRO A 84 14.21 -22.75 19.84
C PRO A 84 14.09 -23.60 21.10
N ASP A 85 14.63 -23.12 22.23
CA ASP A 85 14.67 -23.85 23.51
C ASP A 85 13.56 -23.45 24.48
N CYS A 86 12.61 -22.62 24.04
CA CYS A 86 11.48 -22.21 24.85
C CYS A 86 10.20 -22.98 24.45
N PRO A 87 9.72 -23.92 25.29
CA PRO A 87 8.55 -24.74 24.95
C PRO A 87 7.29 -23.90 24.75
N GLU A 88 7.09 -22.87 25.56
CA GLU A 88 5.92 -21.98 25.45
C GLU A 88 5.93 -21.16 24.14
N CYS A 89 7.12 -20.76 23.67
CA CYS A 89 7.25 -20.12 22.36
C CYS A 89 6.88 -21.07 21.22
N VAL A 90 7.33 -22.33 21.29
CA VAL A 90 7.04 -23.35 20.27
C VAL A 90 5.54 -23.66 20.22
N GLU A 91 4.89 -23.79 21.38
CA GLU A 91 3.45 -23.98 21.50
C GLU A 91 2.66 -22.83 20.85
N LEU A 92 3.00 -21.58 21.18
CA LEU A 92 2.33 -20.40 20.61
C LEU A 92 2.57 -20.28 19.08
N ALA A 93 3.76 -20.66 18.60
CA ALA A 93 4.05 -20.71 17.17
C ALA A 93 3.26 -21.82 16.45
N THR A 94 3.04 -22.96 17.11
CA THR A 94 2.21 -24.07 16.61
C THR A 94 0.75 -23.64 16.53
N ARG A 95 0.20 -23.04 17.60
CA ARG A 95 -1.16 -22.49 17.63
C ARG A 95 -1.40 -21.47 16.51
N ARG A 96 -0.42 -20.63 16.21
CA ARG A 96 -0.47 -19.70 15.06
C ARG A 96 -0.54 -20.45 13.72
N ALA A 97 0.27 -21.49 13.55
CA ALA A 97 0.29 -22.27 12.31
C ALA A 97 -1.05 -23.01 12.08
N GLU A 98 -1.63 -23.56 13.14
CA GLU A 98 -2.96 -24.20 13.12
C GLU A 98 -4.06 -23.19 12.78
N ALA A 99 -4.07 -22.03 13.43
CA ALA A 99 -5.02 -20.95 13.13
C ALA A 99 -4.94 -20.51 11.67
N ARG A 100 -3.72 -20.39 11.13
CA ARG A 100 -3.49 -20.05 9.73
C ARG A 100 -4.02 -21.14 8.78
N ALA A 101 -3.80 -22.42 9.11
CA ALA A 101 -4.31 -23.55 8.33
C ALA A 101 -5.85 -23.60 8.34
N ALA A 102 -6.48 -23.20 9.44
CA ALA A 102 -7.93 -23.07 9.59
C ALA A 102 -8.52 -21.76 9.03
N TYR A 103 -7.68 -20.85 8.52
CA TYR A 103 -8.05 -19.49 8.10
C TYR A 103 -8.69 -18.62 9.21
N ASP A 104 -8.40 -18.91 10.48
CA ASP A 104 -8.83 -18.10 11.62
C ASP A 104 -7.83 -16.96 11.90
N ARG A 105 -8.13 -15.78 11.35
CA ARG A 105 -7.27 -14.60 11.47
C ARG A 105 -7.26 -13.99 12.88
N SER A 106 -8.30 -14.21 13.67
CA SER A 106 -8.35 -13.73 15.05
C SER A 106 -7.38 -14.53 15.90
N ALA A 107 -7.49 -15.86 15.84
CA ALA A 107 -6.61 -16.76 16.58
C ALA A 107 -5.13 -16.62 16.15
N GLU A 108 -4.86 -16.38 14.87
CA GLU A 108 -3.50 -16.08 14.37
C GLU A 108 -2.92 -14.82 15.04
N THR A 109 -3.72 -13.76 15.15
CA THR A 109 -3.30 -12.49 15.77
C THR A 109 -3.10 -12.64 17.29
N ASP A 110 -4.00 -13.35 17.98
CA ASP A 110 -3.89 -13.59 19.41
C ASP A 110 -2.62 -14.37 19.77
N ALA A 111 -2.27 -15.39 18.98
CA ALA A 111 -1.03 -16.15 19.15
C ALA A 111 0.22 -15.26 19.00
N ASP A 112 0.22 -14.35 18.01
CA ASP A 112 1.29 -13.37 17.84
C ASP A 112 1.40 -12.38 19.00
N VAL A 113 0.27 -11.92 19.56
CA VAL A 113 0.23 -11.04 20.73
C VAL A 113 0.80 -11.73 21.96
N LEU A 114 0.37 -12.97 22.22
CA LEU A 114 0.83 -13.80 23.34
C LEU A 114 2.33 -14.10 23.23
N LEU A 115 2.83 -14.49 22.05
CA LEU A 115 4.26 -14.78 21.87
C LEU A 115 5.12 -13.57 22.19
N ARG A 116 4.70 -12.37 21.75
CA ARG A 116 5.41 -11.12 22.09
C ARG A 116 5.33 -10.78 23.57
N GLY A 117 4.21 -11.09 24.24
CA GLY A 117 4.06 -10.92 25.68
C GLY A 117 5.09 -11.75 26.44
N HIS A 118 5.08 -13.06 26.17
CA HIS A 118 6.00 -14.03 26.76
C HIS A 118 7.47 -13.63 26.58
N GLN A 119 7.85 -13.23 25.36
CA GLN A 119 9.23 -12.80 25.06
C GLN A 119 9.64 -11.50 25.78
N ARG A 120 8.74 -10.51 25.89
CA ARG A 120 9.02 -9.23 26.57
C ARG A 120 9.19 -9.40 28.07
N GLU A 121 8.43 -10.30 28.67
CA GLU A 121 8.52 -10.62 30.09
C GLU A 121 9.78 -11.44 30.43
N ARG A 122 10.56 -11.84 29.41
CA ARG A 122 11.81 -12.62 29.53
C ARG A 122 11.60 -13.96 30.24
N ASN A 123 10.40 -14.54 30.11
CA ASN A 123 10.09 -15.89 30.60
C ASN A 123 10.66 -17.00 29.69
N CYS A 124 11.40 -16.65 28.64
CA CYS A 124 12.12 -17.62 27.83
C CYS A 124 13.34 -18.15 28.59
N PRO A 125 13.52 -19.48 28.73
CA PRO A 125 14.79 -20.04 29.16
C PRO A 125 15.89 -19.63 28.18
N SER A 126 17.06 -19.28 28.72
CA SER A 126 18.26 -18.92 27.97
C SER A 126 19.09 -20.14 27.62
#